data_AF-A0A8J6SYP9-F1
#
_entry.id   AF-A0A8J6SYP9-F1
#
_cell.length_a   1.000
_cell.length_b   1.000
_cell.length_c   1.000
_cell.angle_alpha   90.00
_cell.angle_beta   90.00
_cell.angle_gamma   90.00
#
_symmetry.space_group_name_H-M   'P 1'
#
loop_
_entity.id
_entity.type
_entity.pdbx_description
1 polymer ?
#
loop_
_entity_poly.entity_id
_entity_poly.type
_entity_poly.pdbx_seq_one_letter_code
_entity_poly.pdbx_strand_id
1 'polypeptide(L)'
;MSYCMATLTGQTPGARINLRSGPGINYEQKGYGLVGDRVHILRESGGTPQDLAVVENRQGFSWYRVGFPKSGARGWVRGDFMTPECFN
;
A
#
# COMPACT_ATOMS: atom_id res chain seq x y z
N MET A 1 10.73 -5.69 8.45
CA MET A 1 9.55 -4.80 8.39
C MET A 1 10.05 -3.40 8.07
N SER A 2 9.27 -2.50 7.47
CA SER A 2 9.64 -1.08 7.41
C SER A 2 9.26 -0.39 8.72
N TYR A 3 9.70 0.86 8.91
CA TYR A 3 9.20 1.73 9.99
C TYR A 3 7.97 2.56 9.59
N CYS A 4 7.40 2.30 8.42
CA CYS A 4 6.30 3.09 7.88
C CYS A 4 4.98 2.29 7.86
N MET A 5 3.94 2.96 8.32
CA MET A 5 2.54 2.57 8.17
C MET A 5 1.87 3.49 7.17
N ALA A 6 0.66 3.13 6.75
CA ALA A 6 -0.24 4.08 6.11
C ALA A 6 -1.68 3.85 6.56
N THR A 7 -2.44 4.94 6.57
CA THR A 7 -3.90 4.90 6.62
C THR A 7 -4.43 4.94 5.19
N LEU A 8 -5.38 4.05 4.85
CA LEU A 8 -6.06 4.08 3.56
C LEU A 8 -7.06 5.23 3.53
N THR A 9 -7.00 6.05 2.48
CA THR A 9 -7.81 7.27 2.37
C THR A 9 -8.69 7.27 1.13
N GLY A 10 -9.76 8.06 1.20
CA GLY A 10 -10.75 8.22 0.13
C GLY A 10 -11.87 9.15 0.59
N GLN A 11 -12.72 9.57 -0.36
CA GLN A 11 -13.79 10.55 -0.08
C GLN A 11 -14.91 9.97 0.80
N THR A 12 -15.16 8.67 0.71
CA THR A 12 -16.26 8.00 1.41
C THR A 12 -15.69 7.01 2.43
N PRO A 13 -15.92 7.20 3.75
CA PRO A 13 -15.55 6.22 4.77
C PRO A 13 -16.13 4.84 4.45
N GLY A 14 -15.35 3.78 4.65
CA GLY A 14 -15.78 2.42 4.31
C GLY A 14 -15.80 2.08 2.81
N ALA A 15 -15.42 3.01 1.91
CA ALA A 15 -15.23 2.66 0.51
C ALA A 15 -14.03 1.71 0.33
N ARG A 16 -14.09 0.86 -0.70
CA ARG A 16 -13.05 -0.14 -0.97
C ARG A 16 -11.86 0.47 -1.69
N ILE A 17 -10.66 0.19 -1.19
CA ILE A 17 -9.38 0.48 -1.84
C ILE A 17 -8.76 -0.85 -2.29
N ASN A 18 -8.53 -0.99 -3.59
CA ASN A 18 -8.11 -2.25 -4.18
C ASN A 18 -6.68 -2.62 -3.78
N LEU A 19 -6.48 -3.89 -3.40
CA LEU A 19 -5.18 -4.52 -3.22
C LEU A 19 -4.84 -5.31 -4.47
N ARG A 20 -3.79 -4.92 -5.18
CA ARG A 20 -3.43 -5.51 -6.48
C ARG A 20 -2.21 -6.42 -6.42
N SER A 21 -2.10 -7.32 -7.38
CA SER A 21 -0.97 -8.25 -7.50
C SER A 21 0.35 -7.58 -7.94
N GLY A 22 0.26 -6.41 -8.58
CA GLY A 22 1.40 -5.61 -9.02
C GLY A 22 1.08 -4.11 -9.11
N PRO A 23 2.10 -3.27 -9.42
CA PRO A 23 1.99 -1.81 -9.43
C PRO A 23 1.30 -1.28 -10.69
N GLY A 24 -0.03 -1.35 -10.72
CA GLY A 24 -0.83 -0.84 -11.83
C GLY A 24 -2.26 -1.38 -11.86
N ILE A 25 -3.15 -0.65 -12.53
CA ILE A 25 -4.57 -1.02 -12.63
C ILE A 25 -4.84 -2.26 -13.49
N ASN A 26 -3.88 -2.64 -14.32
CA ASN A 26 -3.90 -3.83 -15.18
C ASN A 26 -3.53 -5.13 -14.42
N TYR A 27 -3.02 -5.02 -13.18
CA TYR A 27 -2.76 -6.17 -12.34
C TYR A 27 -4.03 -6.63 -11.62
N GLU A 28 -4.16 -7.94 -11.45
CA GLU A 28 -5.28 -8.59 -10.77
C GLU A 28 -5.56 -8.00 -9.39
N GLN A 29 -6.84 -7.80 -9.07
CA GLN A 29 -7.29 -7.44 -7.72
C GLN A 29 -7.32 -8.70 -6.84
N LYS A 30 -6.42 -8.75 -5.85
CA LYS A 30 -6.31 -9.87 -4.89
C LYS A 30 -7.14 -9.68 -3.63
N GLY A 31 -7.70 -8.49 -3.44
CA GLY A 31 -8.50 -8.12 -2.29
C GLY A 31 -8.74 -6.61 -2.23
N TYR A 32 -9.13 -6.14 -1.06
CA TYR A 32 -9.30 -4.72 -0.79
C TYR A 32 -9.14 -4.43 0.70
N GLY A 33 -8.82 -3.17 1.01
CA GLY A 33 -9.05 -2.57 2.32
C GLY A 33 -10.21 -1.59 2.27
N LEU A 34 -10.59 -1.05 3.41
CA LEU A 34 -11.57 0.03 3.52
C LEU A 34 -10.87 1.35 3.83
N VAL A 35 -11.45 2.47 3.40
CA VAL A 35 -11.03 3.80 3.85
C VAL A 35 -11.06 3.84 5.38
N GLY A 36 -9.94 4.22 5.99
CA GLY A 36 -9.69 4.19 7.43
C GLY A 36 -8.85 3.00 7.91
N ASP A 37 -8.68 1.94 7.10
CA ASP A 37 -7.83 0.81 7.48
C ASP A 37 -6.36 1.23 7.56
N ARG A 38 -5.65 0.63 8.53
CA ARG A 38 -4.19 0.75 8.66
C ARG A 38 -3.48 -0.42 7.99
N VAL A 39 -2.43 -0.11 7.23
CA VAL A 39 -1.56 -1.08 6.57
C VAL A 39 -0.09 -0.82 6.89
N HIS A 40 0.72 -1.88 6.93
CA HIS A 40 2.17 -1.73 6.93
C HIS A 40 2.62 -1.42 5.51
N ILE A 41 3.46 -0.39 5.32
CA ILE A 41 4.25 -0.28 4.09
C ILE A 41 5.38 -1.30 4.20
N LEU A 42 5.60 -2.12 3.19
CA LEU A 42 6.68 -3.10 3.21
C LEU A 42 7.98 -2.46 2.73
N ARG A 43 9.10 -2.92 3.28
CA ARG A 43 10.43 -2.56 2.77
C ARG A 43 10.71 -3.27 1.44
N GLU A 44 11.63 -2.72 0.68
CA GLU A 44 12.26 -3.36 -0.46
C GLU A 44 12.99 -4.64 -0.01
N SER A 45 13.01 -5.65 -0.88
CA SER A 45 13.70 -6.90 -0.60
C SER A 45 15.21 -6.66 -0.55
N GLY A 46 15.83 -6.90 0.61
CA GLY A 46 17.26 -6.66 0.81
C GLY A 46 17.61 -5.23 1.27
N GLY A 47 16.66 -4.29 1.23
CA GLY A 47 16.86 -2.92 1.72
C GLY A 47 16.77 -2.78 3.24
N THR A 48 17.09 -1.60 3.74
CA THR A 48 16.90 -1.18 5.13
C THR A 48 15.41 -1.00 5.48
N PRO A 49 15.04 -0.83 6.76
CA PRO A 49 13.66 -0.48 7.12
C PRO A 49 13.13 0.83 6.54
N GLN A 50 14.03 1.72 6.08
CA GLN A 50 13.70 2.99 5.41
C GLN A 50 13.48 2.81 3.90
N ASP A 51 14.05 1.77 3.29
CA ASP A 51 13.92 1.50 1.86
C ASP A 51 12.52 0.91 1.59
N LEU A 52 11.55 1.75 1.24
CA LEU A 52 10.18 1.33 0.99
C LEU A 52 10.06 0.61 -0.35
N ALA A 53 9.26 -0.45 -0.40
CA ALA A 53 8.89 -1.11 -1.65
C ALA A 53 7.84 -0.26 -2.40
N VAL A 54 8.33 0.74 -3.15
CA VAL A 54 7.53 1.64 -3.97
C VAL A 54 7.96 1.57 -5.44
N VAL A 55 7.01 1.57 -6.36
CA VAL A 55 7.25 1.57 -7.81
C VAL A 55 6.36 2.62 -8.47
N GLU A 56 6.95 3.51 -9.25
CA GLU A 56 6.19 4.35 -10.18
C GLU A 56 5.89 3.56 -11.45
N ASN A 57 4.62 3.53 -11.87
CA ASN A 57 4.24 2.86 -13.11
C ASN A 57 4.36 3.81 -14.32
N ARG A 58 4.17 3.29 -15.55
CA ARG A 58 4.25 4.08 -16.79
C ARG A 58 3.22 5.23 -16.90
N GLN A 59 2.25 5.27 -15.99
CA GLN A 59 1.21 6.31 -15.93
C GLN A 59 1.58 7.41 -14.91
N GLY A 60 2.76 7.35 -14.29
CA GLY A 60 3.23 8.32 -13.30
C GLY A 60 2.64 8.14 -11.90
N PHE A 61 1.99 7.01 -11.62
CA PHE A 61 1.44 6.74 -10.29
C PHE A 61 2.42 5.90 -9.46
N SER A 62 2.68 6.35 -8.24
CA SER A 62 3.38 5.55 -7.22
C SER A 62 2.48 4.45 -6.66
N TRP A 63 3.02 3.24 -6.55
CA TRP A 63 2.37 2.09 -5.94
C TRP A 63 3.24 1.57 -4.80
N TYR A 64 2.66 1.43 -3.62
CA TYR A 64 3.34 0.91 -2.45
C TYR A 64 2.95 -0.54 -2.23
N ARG A 65 3.94 -1.39 -1.95
CA ARG A 65 3.69 -2.74 -1.50
C ARG A 65 3.32 -2.68 -0.01
N VAL A 66 2.16 -3.23 0.33
CA VAL A 66 1.59 -3.16 1.68
C VAL A 66 1.28 -4.54 2.24
N GLY A 67 1.19 -4.61 3.58
CA GLY A 67 0.70 -5.77 4.33
C GLY A 67 -0.44 -5.37 5.27
N PHE A 68 -1.55 -6.09 5.20
CA PHE A 68 -2.70 -5.91 6.08
C PHE A 68 -2.44 -6.60 7.43
N PRO A 69 -2.43 -5.88 8.56
CA PRO A 69 -2.05 -6.44 9.86
C PRO A 69 -2.95 -7.59 10.32
N LYS A 70 -4.27 -7.46 10.08
CA LYS A 70 -5.26 -8.45 10.57
C LYS A 70 -5.31 -9.72 9.72
N SER A 71 -5.31 -9.60 8.39
CA SER A 71 -5.47 -10.73 7.48
C SER A 71 -4.15 -11.32 6.98
N GLY A 72 -3.04 -10.60 7.13
CA GLY A 72 -1.75 -10.97 6.53
C GLY A 72 -1.70 -10.78 5.01
N ALA A 73 -2.77 -10.30 4.37
CA ALA A 73 -2.81 -10.09 2.93
C ALA A 73 -1.75 -9.08 2.48
N ARG A 74 -1.09 -9.37 1.36
CA ARG A 74 -0.01 -8.52 0.80
C ARG A 74 -0.26 -8.25 -0.68
N GLY A 75 0.08 -7.04 -1.11
CA GLY A 75 -0.09 -6.60 -2.49
C GLY A 75 0.28 -5.15 -2.65
N TRP A 76 -0.23 -4.51 -3.70
CA TRP A 76 0.08 -3.13 -4.07
C TRP A 76 -1.16 -2.25 -3.97
N VAL A 77 -0.98 -1.07 -3.38
CA VAL A 77 -1.99 -0.01 -3.28
C VAL A 77 -1.43 1.26 -3.92
N ARG A 78 -2.27 2.02 -4.63
CA ARG A 78 -1.86 3.28 -5.27
C ARG A 78 -1.66 4.36 -4.20
N GLY A 79 -0.58 5.11 -4.29
CA GLY A 79 -0.15 6.09 -3.28
C GLY A 79 -1.19 7.17 -2.98
N ASP A 80 -1.99 7.58 -3.97
CA ASP A 80 -3.04 8.59 -3.79
C ASP A 80 -4.15 8.19 -2.79
N PHE A 81 -4.26 6.89 -2.47
CA PHE A 81 -5.21 6.36 -1.49
C PHE A 81 -4.52 6.02 -0.16
N MET A 82 -3.37 6.62 0.12
CA MET A 82 -2.57 6.34 1.30
C MET A 82 -2.08 7.64 1.93
N THR A 83 -2.10 7.69 3.26
CA THR A 83 -1.36 8.68 4.04
C THR A 83 -0.27 7.94 4.82
N PRO A 84 0.99 7.95 4.33
CA PRO A 84 2.11 7.32 5.02
C PRO A 84 2.47 8.04 6.33
N GLU A 85 2.80 7.26 7.35
CA GLU A 85 3.34 7.70 8.64
C GLU A 85 4.58 6.86 8.94
N CYS A 86 5.76 7.48 8.98
CA CYS A 86 7.03 6.83 9.25
C CYS A 86 7.57 7.23 10.61
N PHE A 87 8.06 6.26 11.37
CA PHE A 87 8.67 6.47 12.67
C PHE A 87 10.21 6.41 12.55
N ASN A 88 10.89 7.26 13.32
CA ASN A 88 12.36 7.30 13.38
C ASN A 88 12.90 6.29 14.38
#